data_AF-I3Y7R1-F1
#
_entry.id   AF-I3Y7R1-F1
#
_cell.length_a   1.000
_cell.length_b   1.000
_cell.length_c   1.000
_cell.angle_alpha   90.00
_cell.angle_beta   90.00
_cell.angle_gamma   90.00
#
_symmetry.space_group_name_H-M   'P 1'
#
loop_
_entity.id
_entity.type
_entity.pdbx_description
1 polymer ?
#
loop_
_entity_poly.entity_id
_entity_poly.type
_entity_poly.pdbx_seq_one_letter_code
_entity_poly.pdbx_strand_id
1 'polypeptide(L)'
;MSMNLFFRAFSTEDLAAMKQDHALVDDWISDEHRCIVATDIGTAWDVLNKLLSGAGFGSDEFLDDVLFNGCELIDAETAKRHSAALSGWSQERLLRGLRDFDTADEAYHLDYFRDEEQDLVVEFDKLVAFYREAASKNLAVLHYAA
;
A
#
# COMPACT_ATOMS: atom_id res chain seq x y z
N MET A 1 2.89 1.79 20.13
CA MET A 1 2.14 0.80 19.32
C MET A 1 2.74 0.82 17.93
N SER A 2 2.90 -0.33 17.31
CA SER A 2 3.31 -0.44 15.91
C SER A 2 2.09 -0.17 15.03
N MET A 3 2.23 0.63 13.98
CA MET A 3 1.15 0.88 13.02
C MET A 3 1.55 0.26 11.68
N ASN A 4 0.77 -0.72 11.23
CA ASN A 4 1.01 -1.43 9.99
C ASN A 4 0.13 -0.88 8.89
N LEU A 5 0.59 -0.92 7.63
CA LEU A 5 -0.24 -0.58 6.49
C LEU A 5 -0.68 -1.83 5.73
N PHE A 6 -1.99 -2.01 5.63
CA PHE A 6 -2.64 -3.14 4.99
C PHE A 6 -3.16 -2.74 3.61
N PHE A 7 -3.11 -3.67 2.66
CA PHE A 7 -3.65 -3.53 1.32
C PHE A 7 -4.61 -4.68 1.02
N ARG A 8 -5.75 -4.33 0.43
CA ARG A 8 -6.82 -5.25 0.05
C ARG A 8 -7.26 -4.91 -1.36
N ALA A 9 -7.40 -5.91 -2.22
CA ALA A 9 -7.85 -5.74 -3.59
C ALA A 9 -9.25 -6.34 -3.76
N PHE A 10 -10.14 -5.56 -4.37
CA PHE A 10 -11.54 -5.90 -4.58
C PHE A 10 -11.90 -5.76 -6.05
N SER A 11 -13.06 -6.30 -6.44
CA SER A 11 -13.63 -5.99 -7.75
C SER A 11 -13.92 -4.48 -7.83
N THR A 12 -13.95 -3.94 -9.05
CA THR A 12 -14.33 -2.53 -9.26
C THR A 12 -15.78 -2.25 -8.84
N GLU A 13 -16.65 -3.27 -8.91
CA GLU A 13 -18.04 -3.18 -8.46
C GLU A 13 -18.14 -3.08 -6.94
N ASP A 14 -17.34 -3.86 -6.22
CA ASP A 14 -17.29 -3.78 -4.75
C ASP A 14 -16.76 -2.43 -4.28
N LEU A 15 -15.69 -1.90 -4.90
CA LEU A 15 -15.17 -0.58 -4.54
C LEU A 15 -16.23 0.51 -4.83
N ALA A 16 -16.94 0.42 -5.95
CA ALA A 16 -18.01 1.36 -6.27
C ALA A 16 -19.17 1.29 -5.27
N ALA A 17 -19.50 0.11 -4.76
CA ALA A 17 -20.48 -0.06 -3.69
C ALA A 17 -19.99 0.56 -2.37
N MET A 18 -18.74 0.32 -1.98
CA MET A 18 -18.12 0.94 -0.80
C MET A 18 -18.10 2.48 -0.87
N LYS A 19 -17.85 3.05 -2.05
CA LYS A 19 -17.93 4.51 -2.28
C LYS A 19 -19.35 5.07 -2.14
N GLN A 20 -20.37 4.26 -2.37
CA GLN A 20 -21.77 4.68 -2.22
C GLN A 20 -22.29 4.48 -0.80
N ASP A 21 -21.79 3.45 -0.11
CA ASP A 21 -22.15 3.09 1.25
C ASP A 21 -20.89 2.70 2.02
N HIS A 22 -20.33 3.68 2.73
CA HIS A 22 -19.08 3.53 3.48
C HIS A 22 -19.18 2.48 4.59
N ALA A 23 -20.39 2.21 5.10
CA ALA A 23 -20.59 1.18 6.13
C ALA A 23 -20.18 -0.22 5.65
N LEU A 24 -20.11 -0.44 4.33
CA LEU A 24 -19.65 -1.71 3.75
C LEU A 24 -18.14 -1.93 3.92
N VAL A 25 -17.35 -0.87 4.13
CA VAL A 25 -15.89 -0.96 4.23
C VAL A 25 -15.49 -1.82 5.43
N ASP A 26 -15.99 -1.50 6.62
CA ASP A 26 -15.61 -2.20 7.86
C ASP A 26 -15.96 -3.69 7.82
N ASP A 27 -17.12 -4.03 7.23
CA ASP A 27 -17.56 -5.41 7.10
C ASP A 27 -16.71 -6.18 6.07
N TRP A 28 -16.55 -5.63 4.87
CA TRP A 28 -16.01 -6.37 3.72
C TRP A 28 -14.49 -6.47 3.74
N ILE A 29 -13.79 -5.60 4.49
CA ILE A 29 -12.34 -5.67 4.65
C ILE A 29 -11.87 -6.95 5.34
N SER A 30 -12.77 -7.53 6.14
CA SER A 30 -12.57 -8.79 6.87
C SER A 30 -13.14 -10.01 6.14
N ASP A 31 -13.84 -9.80 5.02
CA ASP A 31 -14.50 -10.86 4.25
C ASP A 31 -13.53 -11.50 3.25
N GLU A 32 -13.09 -12.72 3.57
CA GLU A 32 -12.19 -13.54 2.73
C GLU A 32 -12.80 -13.94 1.38
N HIS A 33 -14.12 -13.85 1.19
CA HIS A 33 -14.78 -14.16 -0.07
C HIS A 33 -14.80 -12.99 -1.05
N ARG A 34 -14.71 -11.75 -0.55
CA ARG A 34 -14.70 -10.52 -1.36
C ARG A 34 -13.30 -10.01 -1.63
N CYS A 35 -12.40 -10.15 -0.66
CA CYS A 35 -11.00 -9.77 -0.84
C CYS A 35 -10.31 -10.76 -1.78
N ILE A 36 -9.91 -10.31 -2.96
CA ILE A 36 -9.32 -11.18 -3.99
C ILE A 36 -7.81 -11.33 -3.79
N VAL A 37 -7.14 -10.26 -3.35
CA VAL A 37 -5.70 -10.23 -3.05
C VAL A 37 -5.49 -9.37 -1.81
N ALA A 38 -4.59 -9.80 -0.93
CA ALA A 38 -4.27 -9.09 0.30
C ALA A 38 -2.77 -9.11 0.55
N THR A 39 -2.24 -8.03 1.11
CA THR A 39 -0.91 -8.00 1.73
C THR A 39 -0.90 -6.97 2.85
N ASP A 40 0.12 -6.99 3.67
CA ASP A 40 0.57 -5.85 4.46
C ASP A 40 2.04 -5.60 4.18
N ILE A 41 2.50 -4.38 4.43
CA ILE A 41 3.92 -3.99 4.35
C ILE A 41 4.48 -3.67 5.74
N GLY A 42 3.85 -4.20 6.78
CA GLY A 42 4.17 -3.92 8.17
C GLY A 42 4.37 -2.42 8.44
N THR A 43 5.46 -2.11 9.14
CA THR A 43 5.87 -0.75 9.49
C THR A 43 6.71 -0.05 8.42
N ALA A 44 6.98 -0.71 7.29
CA ALA A 44 7.83 -0.16 6.24
C ALA A 44 7.14 0.96 5.43
N TRP A 45 5.85 1.18 5.65
CA TRP A 45 5.02 2.06 4.84
C TRP A 45 5.58 3.48 4.70
N ASP A 46 6.08 4.09 5.78
CA ASP A 46 6.55 5.48 5.74
C ASP A 46 7.87 5.61 4.98
N VAL A 47 8.81 4.69 5.26
CA VAL A 47 10.09 4.60 4.55
C VAL A 47 9.85 4.33 3.06
N LEU A 48 8.99 3.37 2.72
CA LEU A 48 8.63 3.07 1.35
C LEU A 48 7.92 4.23 0.66
N ASN A 49 7.01 4.94 1.35
CA ASN A 49 6.31 6.08 0.78
C ASN A 49 7.29 7.21 0.38
N LYS A 50 8.22 7.53 1.27
CA LYS A 50 9.25 8.55 1.02
C LYS A 50 10.23 8.10 -0.06
N LEU A 51 10.72 6.86 -0.02
CA LEU A 51 11.66 6.34 -1.02
C LEU A 51 11.04 6.27 -2.42
N LEU A 52 9.82 5.75 -2.52
CA LEU A 52 9.18 5.49 -3.80
C LEU A 52 8.58 6.76 -4.44
N SER A 53 8.70 7.92 -3.78
CA SER A 53 8.21 9.21 -4.30
C SER A 53 6.74 9.15 -4.74
N GLY A 54 5.91 8.40 -4.02
CA GLY A 54 4.50 8.21 -4.37
C GLY A 54 4.20 7.21 -5.50
N ALA A 55 5.18 6.43 -5.98
CA ALA A 55 4.98 5.43 -7.04
C ALA A 55 3.97 4.31 -6.69
N GLY A 56 3.55 4.18 -5.43
CA GLY A 56 2.58 3.17 -5.00
C GLY A 56 1.65 3.59 -3.86
N PHE A 57 1.63 4.87 -3.49
CA PHE A 57 0.91 5.39 -2.31
C PHE A 57 -0.06 6.54 -2.63
N GLY A 58 -0.28 6.85 -3.91
CA GLY A 58 -1.31 7.82 -4.30
C GLY A 58 -2.70 7.21 -4.17
N SER A 59 -3.67 7.98 -3.70
CA SER A 59 -5.08 7.59 -3.64
C SER A 59 -5.95 8.40 -4.59
N ASP A 60 -7.09 7.83 -4.97
CA ASP A 60 -8.13 8.57 -5.71
C ASP A 60 -9.11 9.25 -4.73
N GLU A 61 -9.32 8.65 -3.55
CA GLU A 61 -10.26 9.12 -2.54
C GLU A 61 -9.86 8.64 -1.14
N PHE A 62 -10.07 9.47 -0.12
CA PHE A 62 -9.87 9.13 1.29
C PHE A 62 -11.21 9.13 2.01
N LEU A 63 -11.49 8.05 2.75
CA LEU A 63 -12.66 7.93 3.62
C LEU A 63 -12.22 8.02 5.09
N ASP A 64 -12.71 9.03 5.81
CA ASP A 64 -12.32 9.33 7.19
C ASP A 64 -13.33 8.85 8.25
N ASP A 65 -14.48 8.32 7.82
CA ASP A 65 -15.59 7.86 8.65
C ASP A 65 -15.70 6.33 8.78
N VAL A 66 -14.67 5.61 8.32
CA VAL A 66 -14.55 4.14 8.35
C VAL A 66 -13.22 3.72 8.97
N LEU A 67 -13.17 2.52 9.54
CA LEU A 67 -12.01 2.03 10.29
C LEU A 67 -11.54 3.02 11.39
N PHE A 68 -10.49 2.68 12.13
CA PHE A 68 -10.00 3.57 13.18
C PHE A 68 -9.26 4.80 12.64
N ASN A 69 -8.56 4.66 11.51
CA ASN A 69 -7.71 5.70 10.92
C ASN A 69 -8.17 6.14 9.52
N GLY A 70 -9.37 5.75 9.08
CA GLY A 70 -9.77 5.91 7.69
C GLY A 70 -9.15 4.87 6.75
N CYS A 71 -9.51 4.98 5.48
CA CYS A 71 -8.87 4.24 4.39
C CYS A 71 -8.76 5.06 3.12
N GLU A 72 -7.82 4.66 2.28
CA GLU A 72 -7.55 5.24 0.98
C GLU A 72 -8.04 4.27 -0.09
N LEU A 73 -8.83 4.79 -1.03
CA LEU A 73 -9.40 4.05 -2.15
C LEU A 73 -8.65 4.37 -3.44
N ILE A 74 -8.37 3.33 -4.20
CA ILE A 74 -7.62 3.36 -5.45
C ILE A 74 -8.40 2.59 -6.51
N ASP A 75 -8.82 3.29 -7.56
CA ASP A 75 -9.49 2.67 -8.70
C ASP A 75 -8.51 1.79 -9.49
N ALA A 76 -9.05 0.82 -10.24
CA ALA A 76 -8.25 -0.14 -10.99
C ALA A 76 -7.27 0.51 -11.98
N GLU A 77 -7.64 1.64 -12.58
CA GLU A 77 -6.73 2.39 -13.46
C GLU A 77 -5.56 3.01 -12.71
N THR A 78 -5.77 3.51 -11.49
CA THR A 78 -4.71 4.03 -10.64
C THR A 78 -3.82 2.91 -10.13
N ALA A 79 -4.40 1.77 -9.73
CA ALA A 79 -3.64 0.58 -9.36
C ALA A 79 -2.72 0.08 -10.51
N LYS A 80 -3.17 0.14 -11.77
CA LYS A 80 -2.33 -0.14 -12.95
C LYS A 80 -1.18 0.87 -13.10
N ARG A 81 -1.44 2.16 -12.88
CA ARG A 81 -0.37 3.19 -12.92
C ARG A 81 0.67 2.93 -11.83
N HIS A 82 0.25 2.59 -10.62
CA HIS A 82 1.15 2.22 -9.52
C HIS A 82 1.96 0.97 -9.86
N SER A 83 1.31 -0.08 -10.37
CA SER A 83 2.01 -1.29 -10.83
C SER A 83 3.09 -0.97 -11.89
N ALA A 84 2.76 -0.14 -12.88
CA ALA A 84 3.69 0.28 -13.91
C ALA A 84 4.86 1.10 -13.32
N ALA A 85 4.59 2.04 -12.42
CA ALA A 85 5.62 2.84 -11.76
C ALA A 85 6.56 1.97 -10.90
N LEU A 86 5.99 1.05 -10.10
CA LEU A 86 6.73 0.09 -9.28
C LEU A 86 7.58 -0.87 -10.12
N SER A 87 7.15 -1.22 -11.34
CA SER A 87 7.95 -2.08 -12.24
C SER A 87 9.28 -1.44 -12.68
N GLY A 88 9.40 -0.11 -12.57
CA GLY A 88 10.64 0.63 -12.84
C GLY A 88 11.61 0.68 -11.65
N TRP A 89 11.25 0.07 -10.52
CA TRP A 89 12.08 -0.01 -9.34
C TRP A 89 12.78 -1.37 -9.23
N SER A 90 14.00 -1.35 -8.70
CA SER A 90 14.76 -2.54 -8.32
C SER A 90 15.11 -2.48 -6.84
N GLN A 91 15.37 -3.63 -6.24
CA GLN A 91 15.86 -3.72 -4.86
C GLN A 91 17.16 -2.92 -4.68
N GLU A 92 18.08 -2.97 -5.65
CA GLU A 92 19.32 -2.17 -5.60
C GLU A 92 19.04 -0.66 -5.56
N ARG A 93 18.08 -0.19 -6.37
CA ARG A 93 17.67 1.22 -6.38
C ARG A 93 17.02 1.63 -5.06
N LEU A 94 16.18 0.76 -4.49
CA LEU A 94 15.55 0.96 -3.19
C LEU A 94 16.61 1.11 -2.08
N LEU A 95 17.54 0.16 -1.98
CA LEU A 95 18.59 0.16 -0.96
C LEU A 95 19.55 1.34 -1.11
N ARG A 96 19.89 1.72 -2.35
CA ARG A 96 20.65 2.94 -2.59
C ARG A 96 19.91 4.17 -2.05
N GLY A 97 18.61 4.27 -2.33
CA GLY A 97 17.76 5.34 -1.80
C GLY A 97 17.70 5.36 -0.27
N LEU A 98 17.67 4.19 0.39
CA LEU A 98 17.66 4.08 1.85
C LEU A 98 18.97 4.58 2.48
N ARG A 99 20.11 4.28 1.84
CA ARG A 99 21.44 4.72 2.30
C ARG A 99 21.68 6.21 2.08
N ASP A 100 21.14 6.75 0.98
CA ASP A 100 21.21 8.16 0.64
C ASP A 100 20.10 8.99 1.34
N PHE A 101 19.25 8.34 2.12
CA PHE A 101 18.10 8.95 2.76
C PHE A 101 18.53 10.00 3.79
N ASP A 102 18.01 11.21 3.67
CA ASP A 102 18.34 12.30 4.59
C ASP A 102 17.79 11.98 5.99
N THR A 103 18.66 12.04 7.00
CA THR A 103 18.28 11.87 8.40
C THR A 103 17.37 12.97 8.93
N ALA A 104 17.25 14.10 8.24
CA ALA A 104 16.30 15.14 8.56
C ALA A 104 14.85 14.75 8.23
N ASP A 105 14.64 13.80 7.32
CA ASP A 105 13.34 13.20 7.05
C ASP A 105 13.09 12.09 8.07
N GLU A 106 12.49 12.45 9.21
CA GLU A 106 12.10 11.52 10.28
C GLU A 106 11.04 10.50 9.77
N ALA A 107 11.49 9.42 9.12
CA ALA A 107 10.63 8.34 8.67
C ALA A 107 10.43 7.29 9.77
N TYR A 108 9.21 6.79 9.89
CA TYR A 108 8.84 5.77 10.87
C TYR A 108 9.71 4.51 10.71
N HIS A 109 10.40 4.11 11.79
CA HIS A 109 11.36 2.98 11.84
C HIS A 109 12.54 3.07 10.85
N LEU A 110 12.95 4.27 10.43
CA LEU A 110 14.10 4.42 9.53
C LEU A 110 15.37 3.73 10.03
N ASP A 111 15.71 3.91 11.30
CA ASP A 111 16.92 3.32 11.89
C ASP A 111 16.89 1.79 11.86
N TYR A 112 15.73 1.19 12.15
CA TYR A 112 15.55 -0.26 12.06
C TYR A 112 15.83 -0.77 10.64
N PHE A 113 15.23 -0.15 9.62
CA PHE A 113 15.40 -0.61 8.24
C PHE A 113 16.79 -0.34 7.68
N ARG A 114 17.55 0.60 8.25
CA ARG A 114 18.98 0.77 7.93
C ARG A 114 19.85 -0.35 8.49
N ASP A 115 19.52 -0.83 9.68
CA ASP A 115 20.21 -1.97 10.29
C ASP A 115 19.78 -3.29 9.62
N GLU A 116 18.49 -3.42 9.28
CA GLU A 116 17.86 -4.61 8.71
C GLU A 116 17.33 -4.33 7.29
N GLU A 117 18.22 -3.93 6.37
CA GLU A 117 17.89 -3.56 4.97
C GLU A 117 17.07 -4.64 4.24
N GLN A 118 17.30 -5.92 4.58
CA GLN A 118 16.63 -7.03 3.92
C GLN A 118 15.13 -7.11 4.27
N ASP A 119 14.74 -6.64 5.45
CA ASP A 119 13.33 -6.61 5.83
C ASP A 119 12.57 -5.58 4.98
N LEU A 120 13.19 -4.43 4.71
CA LEU A 120 12.61 -3.42 3.80
C LEU A 120 12.43 -4.00 2.39
N VAL A 121 13.38 -4.79 1.91
CA VAL A 121 13.30 -5.46 0.61
C VAL A 121 12.13 -6.45 0.57
N VAL A 122 11.91 -7.22 1.64
CA VAL A 122 10.78 -8.14 1.74
C VAL A 122 9.46 -7.37 1.65
N GLU A 123 9.30 -6.28 2.39
CA GLU A 123 8.08 -5.47 2.36
C GLU A 123 7.87 -4.77 1.01
N PHE A 124 8.95 -4.31 0.37
CA PHE A 124 8.89 -3.79 -0.99
C PHE A 124 8.43 -4.85 -2.01
N ASP A 125 9.00 -6.06 -1.97
CA ASP A 125 8.63 -7.13 -2.88
C ASP A 125 7.16 -7.55 -2.73
N LYS A 126 6.63 -7.56 -1.50
CA LYS A 126 5.20 -7.76 -1.23
C LYS A 126 4.34 -6.71 -1.92
N LEU A 127 4.71 -5.42 -1.79
CA LEU A 127 3.99 -4.30 -2.42
C LEU A 127 3.98 -4.42 -3.95
N VAL A 128 5.14 -4.70 -4.56
CA VAL A 128 5.29 -4.90 -6.00
C VAL A 128 4.44 -6.08 -6.47
N ALA A 129 4.49 -7.21 -5.76
CA ALA A 129 3.73 -8.40 -6.10
C ALA A 129 2.22 -8.13 -6.03
N PHE A 130 1.76 -7.45 -4.98
CA PHE A 130 0.37 -7.07 -4.79
C PHE A 130 -0.15 -6.19 -5.93
N TYR A 131 0.52 -5.07 -6.23
CA TYR A 131 0.05 -4.16 -7.28
C TYR A 131 0.11 -4.80 -8.67
N ARG A 132 1.11 -5.63 -8.94
CA ARG A 132 1.17 -6.41 -10.18
C ARG A 132 -0.02 -7.35 -10.32
N GLU A 133 -0.40 -8.05 -9.26
CA GLU A 133 -1.55 -8.95 -9.30
C GLU A 133 -2.86 -8.19 -9.45
N ALA A 134 -3.08 -7.14 -8.65
CA ALA A 134 -4.25 -6.28 -8.73
C ALA A 134 -4.42 -5.67 -10.13
N ALA A 135 -3.34 -5.14 -10.72
CA ALA A 135 -3.36 -4.58 -12.06
C ALA A 135 -3.69 -5.64 -13.13
N SER A 136 -3.12 -6.84 -13.04
CA SER A 136 -3.35 -7.93 -14.00
C SER A 136 -4.81 -8.42 -14.03
N LYS A 137 -5.51 -8.27 -12.89
CA LYS A 137 -6.90 -8.69 -12.70
C LYS A 137 -7.89 -7.53 -12.80
N ASN A 138 -7.43 -6.32 -13.11
CA ASN A 138 -8.26 -5.10 -13.14
C ASN A 138 -9.00 -4.84 -11.82
N LEU A 139 -8.30 -4.99 -10.69
CA LEU A 139 -8.85 -4.81 -9.35
C LEU A 139 -8.64 -3.39 -8.84
N ALA A 140 -9.61 -2.94 -8.05
CA ALA A 140 -9.50 -1.79 -7.19
C ALA A 140 -8.72 -2.15 -5.92
N VAL A 141 -8.11 -1.16 -5.27
CA VAL A 141 -7.33 -1.33 -4.05
C VAL A 141 -7.90 -0.42 -2.96
N LEU A 142 -7.94 -0.94 -1.74
CA LEU A 142 -8.15 -0.19 -0.52
C LEU A 142 -6.92 -0.42 0.37
N HIS A 143 -6.35 0.65 0.92
CA HIS A 143 -5.32 0.52 1.95
C HIS A 143 -5.62 1.36 3.19
N TYR A 144 -5.18 0.86 4.34
CA TYR A 144 -5.54 1.43 5.64
C TYR A 144 -4.47 1.09 6.67
N ALA A 145 -4.30 1.99 7.64
CA ALA A 145 -3.37 1.82 8.74
C ALA A 145 -4.08 1.26 9.98
N ALA A 146 -3.55 0.21 10.60
CA ALA A 146 -4.11 -0.41 11.81
C ALA A 146 -3.04 -1.06 12.69
#